data_AF-C3Y356-F1
#
_entry.id   AF-C3Y356-F1
#
_cell.length_a   1.000
_cell.length_b   1.000
_cell.length_c   1.000
_cell.angle_alpha   90.00
_cell.angle_beta   90.00
_cell.angle_gamma   90.00
#
_symmetry.space_group_name_H-M   'P 1'
#
loop_
_entity.id
_entity.type
_entity.pdbx_description
1 polymer ?
#
loop_
_entity_poly.entity_id
_entity_poly.type
_entity_poly.pdbx_seq_one_letter_code
_entity_poly.pdbx_strand_id
1 'polypeptide(L)'
;YLQLLQELCSAFDLDLPFRPKSSNYGIMGGMCCQSMFILILPPQPSSCLYICQHCLVHLGDIARYRNQLSQAESFYRHAAQLVPYNGQPYNQMAILAASRAEQLPMVFYYCHSIAVKHPFPAAATNLNKTFSKLADGENELKTHKLSSHEVVLYFLRFHAHIYLSKDLPFAAKIKDLLISQFRTHLYQEAFTLRELVYMVAINLFSLHHVRDCTTDKDIDTAAYSDEEMAGWNLALGMSMSLLSLMLHYIPTKSEQSAQDSPCLAAVKVTLDWLTHRPNLFEEETIMDKPL
;
A
#
# COMPACT_ATOMS: atom_id res chain seq x y z
N TYR A 1 -7.35 -17.64 21.36
CA TYR A 1 -6.52 -16.53 20.88
C TYR A 1 -6.62 -15.26 21.72
N LEU A 2 -7.80 -14.71 22.05
CA LEU A 2 -7.87 -13.52 22.93
C LEU A 2 -7.25 -13.76 24.31
N GLN A 3 -7.63 -14.86 24.97
CA GLN A 3 -7.05 -15.27 26.25
C GLN A 3 -5.52 -15.44 26.16
N LEU A 4 -5.05 -16.15 25.13
CA LEU A 4 -3.62 -16.34 24.86
C LEU A 4 -2.88 -15.01 24.68
N LEU A 5 -3.46 -14.07 23.92
CA LEU A 5 -2.88 -12.74 23.73
C LEU A 5 -2.76 -11.98 25.07
N GLN A 6 -3.79 -12.08 25.92
CA GLN A 6 -3.78 -11.46 27.25
C GLN A 6 -2.71 -12.08 28.16
N GLU A 7 -2.56 -13.40 28.14
CA GLU A 7 -1.53 -14.12 28.89
C GLU A 7 -0.13 -13.74 28.42
N LEU A 8 0.12 -13.71 27.10
CA LEU A 8 1.41 -13.29 26.52
C LEU A 8 1.76 -11.86 26.90
N CYS A 9 0.81 -10.92 26.79
CA CYS A 9 1.06 -9.52 27.13
C CYS A 9 1.33 -9.33 28.64
N SER A 10 0.71 -10.14 29.49
CA SER A 10 0.88 -10.04 30.94
C SER A 10 2.15 -10.75 31.42
N ALA A 11 2.47 -11.91 30.84
CA ALA A 11 3.67 -12.68 31.17
C ALA A 11 4.96 -11.98 30.76
N PHE A 12 4.95 -11.25 29.63
CA PHE A 12 6.13 -10.57 29.09
C PHE A 12 6.06 -9.04 29.20
N ASP A 13 5.11 -8.50 29.96
CA ASP A 13 4.93 -7.07 30.22
C ASP A 13 4.97 -6.20 28.94
N LEU A 14 4.18 -6.60 27.93
CA LEU A 14 4.15 -5.94 26.62
C LEU A 14 3.18 -4.75 26.64
N ASP A 15 3.68 -3.57 26.24
CA ASP A 15 2.86 -2.38 26.00
C ASP A 15 2.43 -2.35 24.52
N LEU A 16 1.19 -2.75 24.23
CA LEU A 16 0.68 -2.75 22.87
C LEU A 16 -0.16 -1.48 22.64
N PRO A 17 -0.16 -0.88 21.43
CA PRO A 17 -0.89 0.37 21.15
C PRO A 17 -2.39 0.33 21.48
N PHE A 18 -3.01 -0.85 21.40
CA PHE A 18 -4.43 -1.10 21.67
C PHE A 18 -4.67 -1.81 23.02
N ARG A 19 -3.61 -2.02 23.81
CA ARG A 19 -3.66 -2.54 25.18
C ARG A 19 -2.56 -1.87 26.00
N PRO A 20 -2.77 -0.60 26.43
CA PRO A 20 -1.83 0.07 27.30
C PRO A 20 -1.72 -0.70 28.62
N LYS A 21 -0.52 -0.74 29.22
CA LYS A 21 -0.31 -1.39 30.51
C LYS A 21 -1.28 -0.86 31.57
N SER A 22 -1.78 -1.74 32.43
CA SER A 22 -2.65 -1.35 33.56
C SER A 22 -1.97 -0.36 34.51
N SER A 23 -0.63 -0.43 34.61
CA SER A 23 0.20 0.54 35.33
C SER A 23 0.10 1.96 34.77
N ASN A 24 -0.16 2.12 33.47
CA ASN A 24 -0.32 3.43 32.82
C ASN A 24 -1.62 4.12 33.27
N TYR A 25 -2.56 3.37 33.86
CA TYR A 25 -3.80 3.88 34.45
C TYR A 25 -3.75 4.00 35.98
N GLY A 26 -2.58 3.89 36.60
CA GLY A 26 -2.42 3.99 38.06
C GLY A 26 -2.97 2.79 38.83
N ILE A 27 -3.38 1.72 38.15
CA ILE A 27 -3.74 0.45 38.77
C ILE A 27 -2.42 -0.25 39.10
N MET A 28 -2.08 -0.34 40.39
CA MET A 28 -0.88 -1.03 40.87
C MET A 28 -0.72 -2.35 40.13
N GLY A 29 0.44 -2.53 39.49
CA GLY A 29 0.76 -3.69 38.68
C GLY A 29 0.41 -4.96 39.44
N GLY A 30 -0.55 -5.73 38.90
CA GLY A 30 -0.87 -7.05 39.43
C GLY A 30 0.44 -7.82 39.57
N MET A 31 0.65 -8.38 40.77
CA MET A 31 1.84 -9.14 41.15
C MET A 31 2.36 -9.90 39.94
N CYS A 32 3.44 -9.41 39.34
CA CYS A 32 4.08 -10.12 38.26
C CYS A 32 4.41 -11.50 38.84
N CYS A 33 4.03 -12.57 38.14
CA CYS A 33 4.38 -13.95 38.50
C CYS A 33 5.90 -14.19 38.37
N GLN A 34 6.73 -13.28 38.87
CA GLN A 34 8.18 -13.34 38.94
C GLN A 34 8.64 -14.58 39.73
N SER A 35 7.78 -15.17 40.56
CA SER A 35 8.12 -16.34 41.38
C SER A 35 8.17 -17.67 40.63
N MET A 36 7.78 -17.76 39.34
CA MET A 36 7.81 -19.03 38.58
C MET A 36 8.78 -19.07 37.39
N PHE A 37 9.45 -17.97 37.04
CA PHE A 37 10.24 -17.86 35.79
C PHE A 37 11.77 -17.79 35.99
N ILE A 38 12.31 -18.33 37.08
CA ILE A 38 13.75 -18.25 37.38
C ILE A 38 14.65 -19.08 36.41
N LEU A 39 14.07 -19.89 35.51
CA LEU A 39 14.83 -20.76 34.59
C LEU A 39 14.63 -20.48 33.08
N ILE A 40 13.84 -19.47 32.71
CA ILE A 40 13.55 -19.20 31.28
C ILE A 40 14.26 -17.92 30.86
N LEU A 41 15.17 -18.05 29.88
CA LEU A 41 15.77 -16.90 29.21
C LEU A 41 14.63 -16.05 28.63
N PRO A 42 14.54 -14.74 28.95
CA PRO A 42 13.46 -13.90 28.45
C PRO A 42 13.48 -13.91 26.91
N PRO A 43 12.33 -14.11 26.25
CA PRO A 43 12.27 -14.08 24.79
C PRO A 43 12.65 -12.71 24.25
N GLN A 44 13.15 -12.70 23.00
CA GLN A 44 13.39 -11.44 22.31
C GLN A 44 12.07 -10.65 22.14
N PRO A 45 12.07 -9.31 22.28
CA PRO A 45 10.88 -8.49 22.09
C PRO A 45 10.22 -8.71 20.71
N SER A 46 11.02 -8.90 19.67
CA SER A 46 10.56 -9.24 18.32
C SER A 46 9.76 -10.55 18.28
N SER A 47 10.20 -11.59 19.00
CA SER A 47 9.48 -12.86 19.12
C SER A 47 8.14 -12.69 19.83
N CYS A 48 8.09 -11.86 20.88
CA CYS A 48 6.85 -11.52 21.57
C CYS A 48 5.85 -10.78 20.68
N LEU A 49 6.32 -9.78 19.92
CA LEU A 49 5.49 -9.04 18.97
C LEU A 49 5.00 -9.94 17.83
N TYR A 50 5.84 -10.84 17.35
CA TYR A 50 5.48 -11.82 16.32
C TYR A 50 4.35 -12.75 16.77
N ILE A 51 4.44 -13.34 17.97
CA ILE A 51 3.38 -14.23 18.47
C ILE A 51 2.08 -13.46 18.77
N CYS A 52 2.18 -12.20 19.20
CA CYS A 52 1.02 -11.32 19.37
C CYS A 52 0.36 -11.00 18.01
N GLN A 53 1.16 -10.68 16.99
CA GLN A 53 0.68 -10.48 15.62
C GLN A 53 -0.02 -11.73 15.11
N HIS A 54 0.57 -12.91 15.30
CA HIS A 54 -0.02 -14.18 14.92
C HIS A 54 -1.41 -14.38 15.57
N CYS A 55 -1.54 -14.09 16.87
CA CYS A 55 -2.83 -14.16 17.56
C CYS A 55 -3.87 -13.21 16.96
N LEU A 56 -3.48 -11.97 16.64
CA LEU A 56 -4.37 -10.97 16.05
C LEU A 56 -4.82 -11.35 14.65
N VAL A 57 -3.93 -11.87 13.79
CA VAL A 57 -4.31 -12.37 12.46
C VAL A 57 -5.37 -13.46 12.59
N HIS A 58 -5.18 -14.43 13.48
CA HIS A 58 -6.14 -15.53 13.66
C HIS A 58 -7.46 -15.06 14.29
N LEU A 59 -7.44 -14.05 15.16
CA LEU A 59 -8.66 -13.39 15.63
C LEU A 59 -9.40 -12.69 14.50
N GLY A 60 -8.67 -12.02 13.60
CA GLY A 60 -9.21 -11.46 12.37
C GLY A 60 -9.86 -12.51 11.49
N ASP A 61 -9.21 -13.67 11.31
CA ASP A 61 -9.74 -14.79 10.53
C ASP A 61 -11.03 -15.34 11.12
N ILE A 62 -11.07 -15.57 12.45
CA ILE A 62 -12.27 -16.01 13.16
C ILE A 62 -13.40 -14.98 12.99
N ALA A 63 -13.12 -13.69 13.15
CA ALA A 63 -14.11 -12.63 12.96
C ALA A 63 -14.63 -12.61 11.50
N ARG A 64 -13.74 -12.75 10.51
CA ARG A 64 -14.11 -12.84 9.10
C ARG A 64 -14.99 -14.05 8.81
N TYR A 65 -14.65 -15.23 9.33
CA TYR A 65 -15.48 -16.44 9.18
C TYR A 65 -16.85 -16.33 9.84
N ARG A 66 -16.98 -15.47 10.86
CA ARG A 66 -18.26 -15.11 11.50
C ARG A 66 -18.97 -13.94 10.80
N ASN A 67 -18.48 -13.50 9.64
CA ASN A 67 -18.97 -12.34 8.89
C ASN A 67 -18.93 -11.00 9.66
N GLN A 68 -18.02 -10.86 10.64
CA GLN A 68 -17.83 -9.65 11.44
C GLN A 68 -16.72 -8.78 10.81
N LEU A 69 -17.00 -8.23 9.63
CA LEU A 69 -15.98 -7.63 8.76
C LEU A 69 -15.24 -6.45 9.41
N SER A 70 -15.93 -5.55 10.11
CA SER A 70 -15.30 -4.41 10.79
C SER A 70 -14.38 -4.85 11.93
N GLN A 71 -14.76 -5.91 12.66
CA GLN A 71 -13.95 -6.49 13.72
C GLN A 71 -12.71 -7.18 13.15
N ALA A 72 -12.86 -7.91 12.04
CA ALA A 72 -11.74 -8.53 11.33
C ALA A 72 -10.73 -7.47 10.87
N GLU A 73 -11.22 -6.37 10.29
CA GLU A 73 -10.39 -5.24 9.86
C GLU A 73 -9.59 -4.63 11.01
N SER A 74 -10.22 -4.43 12.18
CA SER A 74 -9.55 -3.92 13.38
C SER A 74 -8.44 -4.87 13.82
N PHE A 75 -8.69 -6.17 13.87
CA PHE A 75 -7.67 -7.15 14.22
C PHE A 75 -6.49 -7.16 13.24
N TYR A 76 -6.74 -7.13 11.93
CA TYR A 76 -5.67 -7.10 10.93
C TYR A 76 -4.88 -5.78 10.97
N ARG A 77 -5.53 -4.64 11.23
CA ARG A 77 -4.83 -3.35 11.43
C ARG A 77 -3.92 -3.38 12.65
N HIS A 78 -4.40 -3.90 13.77
CA HIS A 78 -3.58 -4.05 14.97
C HIS A 78 -2.43 -5.04 14.74
N ALA A 79 -2.67 -6.14 14.01
CA ALA A 79 -1.61 -7.06 13.61
C ALA A 79 -0.53 -6.35 12.77
N ALA A 80 -0.91 -5.55 11.77
CA ALA A 80 0.03 -4.80 10.93
C ALA A 80 0.85 -3.77 11.73
N GLN A 81 0.28 -3.14 12.76
CA GLN A 81 1.00 -2.20 13.62
C GLN A 81 2.12 -2.87 14.45
N LEU A 82 1.96 -4.13 14.84
CA LEU A 82 2.95 -4.81 15.68
C LEU A 82 4.22 -5.20 14.91
N VAL A 83 4.07 -5.74 13.71
CA VAL A 83 5.20 -6.10 12.84
C VAL A 83 4.88 -5.66 11.41
N PRO A 84 5.18 -4.39 11.07
CA PRO A 84 4.84 -3.80 9.77
C PRO A 84 5.53 -4.48 8.59
N TYR A 85 6.61 -5.20 8.85
CA TYR A 85 7.43 -5.89 7.86
C TYR A 85 6.88 -7.25 7.41
N ASN A 86 5.81 -7.75 8.05
CA ASN A 86 5.16 -9.01 7.67
C ASN A 86 4.02 -8.75 6.69
N GLY A 87 4.05 -9.40 5.52
CA GLY A 87 3.04 -9.27 4.47
C GLY A 87 1.66 -9.80 4.85
N GLN A 88 1.59 -10.78 5.75
CA GLN A 88 0.37 -11.56 5.99
C GLN A 88 -0.86 -10.71 6.38
N PRO A 89 -0.78 -9.75 7.34
CA PRO A 89 -1.94 -8.93 7.68
C PRO A 89 -2.48 -8.11 6.51
N TYR A 90 -1.59 -7.61 5.63
CA TYR A 90 -1.99 -6.85 4.45
C TYR A 90 -2.72 -7.73 3.44
N ASN A 91 -2.26 -8.97 3.19
CA ASN A 91 -3.00 -9.92 2.36
C ASN A 91 -4.42 -10.17 2.91
N GLN A 92 -4.59 -10.28 4.24
CA GLN A 92 -5.91 -10.45 4.83
C GLN A 92 -6.80 -9.21 4.65
N MET A 93 -6.23 -7.99 4.73
CA MET A 93 -6.94 -6.75 4.42
C MET A 93 -7.33 -6.66 2.94
N ALA A 94 -6.50 -7.15 2.01
CA ALA A 94 -6.84 -7.23 0.59
C ALA A 94 -8.04 -8.16 0.35
N ILE A 95 -8.07 -9.34 0.99
CA ILE A 95 -9.20 -10.27 0.92
C ILE A 95 -10.48 -9.63 1.47
N LEU A 96 -10.37 -8.83 2.52
CA LEU A 96 -11.51 -8.12 3.11
C LEU A 96 -12.03 -7.01 2.18
N ALA A 97 -11.14 -6.26 1.54
CA ALA A 97 -11.51 -5.28 0.52
C ALA A 97 -12.18 -5.97 -0.69
N ALA A 98 -11.66 -7.14 -1.09
CA ALA A 98 -12.25 -7.94 -2.16
C ALA A 98 -13.68 -8.39 -1.85
N SER A 99 -13.99 -8.81 -0.61
CA SER A 99 -15.34 -9.20 -0.23
C SER A 99 -16.33 -8.04 -0.22
N ARG A 100 -15.85 -6.80 -0.16
CA ARG A 100 -16.63 -5.56 -0.30
C ARG A 100 -16.69 -5.02 -1.74
N ALA A 101 -16.10 -5.74 -2.70
CA ALA A 101 -15.92 -5.29 -4.08
C ALA A 101 -15.11 -3.99 -4.24
N GLU A 102 -14.29 -3.63 -3.26
CA GLU A 102 -13.46 -2.41 -3.28
C GLU A 102 -12.10 -2.70 -3.95
N GLN A 103 -12.00 -2.41 -5.26
CA GLN A 103 -10.82 -2.80 -6.06
C GLN A 103 -9.54 -2.02 -5.69
N LEU A 104 -9.64 -0.70 -5.45
CA LEU A 104 -8.47 0.13 -5.13
C LEU A 104 -7.78 -0.29 -3.82
N PRO A 105 -8.47 -0.37 -2.66
CA PRO A 105 -7.85 -0.87 -1.44
C PRO A 105 -7.39 -2.32 -1.57
N MET A 106 -8.10 -3.17 -2.31
CA MET A 106 -7.67 -4.55 -2.55
C MET A 106 -6.29 -4.61 -3.22
N VAL A 107 -6.12 -3.91 -4.35
CA VAL A 107 -4.83 -3.87 -5.06
C VAL A 107 -3.76 -3.22 -4.20
N PHE A 108 -4.06 -2.10 -3.55
CA PHE A 108 -3.13 -1.46 -2.60
C PHE A 108 -2.60 -2.43 -1.54
N TYR A 109 -3.50 -3.19 -0.89
CA TYR A 109 -3.11 -4.11 0.17
C TYR A 109 -2.35 -5.33 -0.37
N TYR A 110 -2.62 -5.80 -1.59
CA TYR A 110 -1.78 -6.81 -2.23
C TYR A 110 -0.38 -6.27 -2.53
N CYS A 111 -0.25 -5.08 -3.12
CA CYS A 111 1.03 -4.42 -3.34
C CYS A 111 1.81 -4.27 -2.04
N HIS A 112 1.17 -3.78 -0.97
CA HIS A 112 1.78 -3.63 0.34
C HIS A 112 2.22 -4.99 0.93
N SER A 113 1.41 -6.03 0.78
CA SER A 113 1.77 -7.39 1.22
C SER A 113 3.01 -7.96 0.53
N ILE A 114 3.36 -7.43 -0.65
CA ILE A 114 4.52 -7.84 -1.44
C ILE A 114 5.72 -6.94 -1.12
N ALA A 115 5.52 -5.63 -1.02
CA ALA A 115 6.56 -4.62 -0.80
C ALA A 115 6.94 -4.43 0.68
N VAL A 116 7.19 -5.53 1.39
CA VAL A 116 7.68 -5.55 2.78
C VAL A 116 8.86 -6.50 2.91
N LYS A 117 9.62 -6.44 4.02
CA LYS A 117 10.80 -7.31 4.22
C LYS A 117 10.48 -8.80 4.25
N HIS A 118 9.27 -9.18 4.67
CA HIS A 118 8.79 -10.56 4.66
C HIS A 118 7.50 -10.64 3.84
N PRO A 119 7.59 -10.68 2.50
CA PRO A 119 6.45 -10.74 1.61
C PRO A 119 5.58 -11.97 1.89
N PHE A 120 4.27 -11.85 1.69
CA PHE A 120 3.37 -13.00 1.76
C PHE A 120 3.17 -13.60 0.35
N PRO A 121 3.65 -14.83 0.06
CA PRO A 121 3.68 -15.36 -1.31
C PRO A 121 2.33 -15.38 -2.03
N ALA A 122 1.24 -15.67 -1.31
CA ALA A 122 -0.09 -15.73 -1.90
C ALA A 122 -0.58 -14.37 -2.44
N ALA A 123 -0.05 -13.24 -1.92
CA ALA A 123 -0.42 -11.92 -2.40
C ALA A 123 0.01 -11.70 -3.85
N ALA A 124 1.22 -12.14 -4.23
CA ALA A 124 1.70 -12.03 -5.61
C ALA A 124 0.83 -12.85 -6.58
N THR A 125 0.45 -14.07 -6.21
CA THR A 125 -0.45 -14.90 -7.00
C THR A 125 -1.84 -14.26 -7.13
N ASN A 126 -2.39 -13.71 -6.05
CA ASN A 126 -3.70 -13.06 -6.07
C ASN A 126 -3.69 -11.75 -6.88
N LEU A 127 -2.62 -10.97 -6.77
CA LEU A 127 -2.42 -9.76 -7.56
C LEU A 127 -2.32 -10.09 -9.05
N ASN A 128 -1.52 -11.09 -9.41
CA ASN A 128 -1.38 -11.54 -10.81
C ASN A 128 -2.74 -11.98 -11.39
N LYS A 129 -3.54 -12.74 -10.64
CA LYS A 129 -4.91 -13.13 -11.06
C LYS A 129 -5.81 -11.91 -11.25
N THR A 130 -5.74 -10.95 -10.32
CA THR A 130 -6.55 -9.72 -10.37
C THR A 130 -6.18 -8.87 -11.58
N PHE A 131 -4.89 -8.66 -11.81
CA PHE A 131 -4.39 -7.91 -12.95
C PHE A 131 -4.62 -8.61 -14.29
N SER A 132 -4.47 -9.93 -14.36
CA SER A 132 -4.80 -10.69 -15.58
C SER A 132 -6.25 -10.44 -15.99
N LYS A 133 -7.19 -10.55 -15.02
CA LYS A 133 -8.60 -10.25 -15.26
C LYS A 133 -8.84 -8.81 -15.73
N LEU A 134 -8.13 -7.83 -15.18
CA LEU A 134 -8.27 -6.42 -15.55
C LEU A 134 -7.70 -6.11 -16.93
N ALA A 135 -6.59 -6.76 -17.30
CA ALA A 135 -5.92 -6.59 -18.59
C ALA A 135 -6.62 -7.33 -19.73
N ASP A 136 -7.40 -8.37 -19.44
CA ASP A 136 -8.18 -9.14 -20.42
C ASP A 136 -9.54 -8.51 -20.76
N GLY A 137 -9.91 -7.38 -20.13
CA GLY A 137 -11.12 -6.63 -20.46
C GLY A 137 -11.07 -5.98 -21.85
N GLU A 138 -12.20 -5.49 -22.34
CA GLU A 138 -12.29 -4.84 -23.66
C GLU A 138 -11.32 -3.65 -23.78
N ASN A 139 -10.47 -3.65 -24.81
CA ASN A 139 -9.49 -2.59 -25.09
C ASN A 139 -10.12 -1.40 -25.82
N GLU A 140 -11.28 -0.95 -25.34
CA GLU A 140 -11.95 0.25 -25.81
C GLU A 140 -11.86 1.35 -24.74
N LEU A 141 -11.46 2.54 -25.18
CA LEU A 141 -11.44 3.72 -24.31
C LEU A 141 -12.77 4.44 -24.41
N LYS A 142 -13.36 4.70 -23.24
CA LYS A 142 -14.54 5.55 -23.14
C LYS A 142 -14.20 6.98 -23.57
N THR A 143 -15.06 7.55 -24.40
CA THR A 143 -14.93 8.91 -24.93
C THR A 143 -15.68 9.97 -24.11
N HIS A 144 -16.50 9.54 -23.15
CA HIS A 144 -17.25 10.41 -22.25
C HIS A 144 -16.46 10.71 -20.96
N LYS A 145 -16.96 11.68 -20.18
CA LYS A 145 -16.44 11.96 -18.83
C LYS A 145 -16.62 10.72 -17.95
N LEU A 146 -15.53 10.26 -17.35
CA LEU A 146 -15.54 9.11 -16.45
C LEU A 146 -16.10 9.50 -15.07
N SER A 147 -16.74 8.56 -14.39
CA SER A 147 -16.99 8.62 -12.94
C SER A 147 -15.70 8.32 -12.16
N SER A 148 -15.65 8.70 -10.87
CA SER A 148 -14.50 8.37 -10.00
C SER A 148 -14.20 6.87 -9.95
N HIS A 149 -15.25 6.04 -9.96
CA HIS A 149 -15.11 4.58 -9.99
C HIS A 149 -14.47 4.08 -11.30
N GLU A 150 -14.83 4.67 -12.44
CA GLU A 150 -14.22 4.32 -13.73
C GLU A 150 -12.78 4.82 -13.84
N VAL A 151 -12.47 5.99 -13.29
CA VAL A 151 -11.08 6.48 -13.17
C VAL A 151 -10.25 5.48 -12.38
N VAL A 152 -10.76 5.00 -11.23
CA VAL A 152 -10.11 3.95 -10.44
C VAL A 152 -9.93 2.67 -11.27
N LEU A 153 -10.96 2.24 -12.01
CA LEU A 153 -10.86 1.03 -12.83
C LEU A 153 -9.78 1.16 -13.91
N TYR A 154 -9.78 2.26 -14.68
CA TYR A 154 -8.76 2.50 -15.70
C TYR A 154 -7.36 2.67 -15.09
N PHE A 155 -7.25 3.28 -13.91
CA PHE A 155 -5.99 3.35 -13.15
C PHE A 155 -5.47 1.95 -12.80
N LEU A 156 -6.31 1.06 -12.29
CA LEU A 156 -5.92 -0.31 -12.00
C LEU A 156 -5.61 -1.13 -13.26
N ARG A 157 -6.33 -0.90 -14.37
CA ARG A 157 -6.03 -1.51 -15.68
C ARG A 157 -4.68 -1.06 -16.21
N PHE A 158 -4.35 0.22 -16.10
CA PHE A 158 -3.03 0.75 -16.47
C PHE A 158 -1.91 0.02 -15.72
N HIS A 159 -2.04 -0.14 -14.40
CA HIS A 159 -1.08 -0.89 -13.60
C HIS A 159 -1.06 -2.39 -13.91
N ALA A 160 -2.18 -2.98 -14.31
CA ALA A 160 -2.24 -4.36 -14.76
C ALA A 160 -1.42 -4.59 -16.03
N HIS A 161 -1.54 -3.70 -17.02
CA HIS A 161 -0.75 -3.76 -18.26
C HIS A 161 0.75 -3.63 -18.00
N ILE A 162 1.16 -2.73 -17.10
CA ILE A 162 2.57 -2.57 -16.71
C ILE A 162 3.08 -3.80 -15.95
N TYR A 163 2.34 -4.27 -14.95
CA TYR A 163 2.75 -5.42 -14.12
C TYR A 163 2.91 -6.71 -14.93
N LEU A 164 2.07 -6.90 -15.95
CA LEU A 164 2.11 -8.09 -16.81
C LEU A 164 2.96 -7.90 -18.07
N SER A 165 3.56 -6.72 -18.27
CA SER A 165 4.23 -6.32 -19.52
C SER A 165 3.37 -6.61 -20.76
N LYS A 166 2.07 -6.31 -20.70
CA LYS A 166 1.08 -6.68 -21.73
C LYS A 166 0.44 -5.45 -22.33
N ASP A 167 0.46 -5.33 -23.66
CA ASP A 167 -0.19 -4.22 -24.42
C ASP A 167 0.17 -2.82 -23.88
N LEU A 168 1.46 -2.55 -23.77
CA LEU A 168 1.99 -1.24 -23.35
C LEU A 168 1.52 -0.06 -24.23
N PRO A 169 1.32 -0.21 -25.55
CA PRO A 169 0.72 0.85 -26.36
C PRO A 169 -0.69 1.22 -25.91
N PHE A 170 -1.52 0.26 -25.48
CA PHE A 170 -2.83 0.55 -24.91
C PHE A 170 -2.72 1.20 -23.53
N ALA A 171 -1.77 0.77 -22.70
CA ALA A 171 -1.48 1.41 -21.41
C ALA A 171 -1.10 2.89 -21.58
N ALA A 172 -0.35 3.25 -22.63
CA ALA A 172 -0.05 4.64 -22.98
C ALA A 172 -1.33 5.46 -23.22
N LYS A 173 -2.29 4.92 -24.00
CA LYS A 173 -3.56 5.59 -24.25
C LYS A 173 -4.41 5.72 -22.97
N ILE A 174 -4.39 4.73 -22.08
CA ILE A 174 -5.04 4.82 -20.76
C ILE A 174 -4.41 5.94 -19.94
N LYS A 175 -3.07 6.07 -19.93
CA LYS A 175 -2.36 7.14 -19.22
C LYS A 175 -2.86 8.52 -19.65
N ASP A 176 -2.94 8.77 -20.95
CA ASP A 176 -3.39 10.06 -21.49
C ASP A 176 -4.85 10.36 -21.12
N LEU A 177 -5.72 9.34 -21.17
CA LEU A 177 -7.11 9.44 -20.70
C LEU A 177 -7.16 9.80 -19.21
N LEU A 178 -6.41 9.08 -18.37
CA LEU A 178 -6.38 9.30 -16.92
C LEU A 178 -5.89 10.70 -16.57
N ILE A 179 -4.81 11.18 -17.19
CA ILE A 179 -4.28 12.54 -16.95
C ILE A 179 -5.36 13.60 -17.23
N SER A 180 -6.12 13.45 -18.31
CA SER A 180 -7.23 14.34 -18.64
C SER A 180 -8.35 14.27 -17.59
N GLN A 181 -8.73 13.06 -17.16
CA GLN A 181 -9.82 12.87 -16.18
C GLN A 181 -9.43 13.32 -14.77
N PHE A 182 -8.19 13.09 -14.33
CA PHE A 182 -7.69 13.49 -13.02
C PHE A 182 -7.75 15.00 -12.80
N ARG A 183 -7.49 15.82 -13.84
CA ARG A 183 -7.66 17.28 -13.75
C ARG A 183 -9.04 17.66 -13.24
N THR A 184 -10.07 17.10 -13.87
CA THR A 184 -11.46 17.40 -13.51
C THR A 184 -11.82 16.84 -12.14
N HIS A 185 -11.35 15.64 -11.79
CA HIS A 185 -11.71 14.98 -10.53
C HIS A 185 -10.99 15.57 -9.32
N LEU A 186 -9.73 15.99 -9.46
CA LEU A 186 -9.00 16.67 -8.38
C LEU A 186 -9.61 18.05 -8.11
N TYR A 187 -9.98 18.80 -9.15
CA TYR A 187 -10.71 20.07 -8.98
C TYR A 187 -12.05 19.89 -8.24
N GLN A 188 -12.73 18.77 -8.49
CA GLN A 188 -14.02 18.44 -7.85
C GLN A 188 -13.86 17.74 -6.49
N GLU A 189 -12.63 17.60 -5.98
CA GLU A 189 -12.31 16.88 -4.74
C GLU A 189 -12.94 15.47 -4.71
N ALA A 190 -12.97 14.79 -5.85
CA ALA A 190 -13.70 13.54 -6.05
C ALA A 190 -13.03 12.31 -5.40
N PHE A 191 -11.84 12.48 -4.82
CA PHE A 191 -11.05 11.43 -4.18
C PHE A 191 -10.69 11.83 -2.75
N THR A 192 -10.81 10.88 -1.84
CA THR A 192 -10.37 11.03 -0.45
C THR A 192 -8.84 10.99 -0.36
N LEU A 193 -8.30 11.53 0.74
CA LEU A 193 -6.86 11.41 1.08
C LEU A 193 -6.36 9.97 0.96
N ARG A 194 -7.16 9.02 1.45
CA ARG A 194 -6.80 7.60 1.47
C ARG A 194 -6.68 7.01 0.07
N GLU A 195 -7.63 7.34 -0.82
CA GLU A 195 -7.60 6.86 -2.20
C GLU A 195 -6.40 7.43 -2.97
N LEU A 196 -6.08 8.71 -2.78
CA LEU A 196 -4.90 9.33 -3.41
C LEU A 196 -3.60 8.70 -2.90
N VAL A 197 -3.49 8.43 -1.60
CA VAL A 197 -2.34 7.71 -1.03
C VAL A 197 -2.25 6.29 -1.59
N TYR A 198 -3.37 5.59 -1.77
CA TYR A 198 -3.38 4.25 -2.39
C TYR A 198 -2.91 4.29 -3.84
N MET A 199 -3.37 5.26 -4.63
CA MET A 199 -2.93 5.43 -6.01
C MET A 199 -1.43 5.72 -6.08
N VAL A 200 -0.91 6.63 -5.25
CA VAL A 200 0.53 6.89 -5.18
C VAL A 200 1.32 5.64 -4.78
N ALA A 201 0.87 4.90 -3.76
CA ALA A 201 1.56 3.68 -3.35
C ALA A 201 1.57 2.60 -4.46
N ILE A 202 0.50 2.47 -5.25
CA ILE A 202 0.46 1.55 -6.39
C ILE A 202 1.40 2.02 -7.51
N ASN A 203 1.46 3.32 -7.80
CA ASN A 203 2.45 3.91 -8.72
C ASN A 203 3.89 3.55 -8.32
N LEU A 204 4.24 3.77 -7.05
CA LEU A 204 5.56 3.46 -6.52
C LEU A 204 5.86 1.97 -6.52
N PHE A 205 4.87 1.12 -6.22
CA PHE A 205 4.99 -0.33 -6.34
C PHE A 205 5.30 -0.75 -7.78
N SER A 206 4.59 -0.19 -8.78
CA SER A 206 4.86 -0.50 -10.19
C SER A 206 6.26 -0.08 -10.62
N LEU A 207 6.72 1.10 -10.22
CA LEU A 207 8.09 1.55 -10.49
C LEU A 207 9.12 0.60 -9.88
N HIS A 208 8.93 0.22 -8.61
CA HIS A 208 9.79 -0.74 -7.96
C HIS A 208 9.75 -2.12 -8.64
N HIS A 209 8.58 -2.58 -9.08
CA HIS A 209 8.41 -3.87 -9.73
C HIS A 209 9.11 -3.96 -11.09
N VAL A 210 9.06 -2.89 -11.90
CA VAL A 210 9.68 -2.88 -13.24
C VAL A 210 11.21 -2.88 -13.17
N ARG A 211 11.80 -2.10 -12.25
CA ARG A 211 13.27 -1.95 -12.14
C ARG A 211 13.83 -2.41 -10.80
N ASP A 212 13.35 -3.55 -10.27
CA ASP A 212 13.66 -4.04 -8.92
C ASP A 212 15.07 -3.66 -8.43
N CYS A 213 15.13 -2.60 -7.61
CA CYS A 213 16.39 -2.04 -7.13
C CYS A 213 16.99 -2.88 -5.98
N THR A 214 16.41 -4.04 -5.68
CA THR A 214 16.82 -4.92 -4.58
C THR A 214 17.50 -6.21 -5.02
N THR A 215 17.47 -6.53 -6.32
CA THR A 215 18.38 -7.55 -6.84
C THR A 215 19.76 -6.92 -7.03
N ASP A 216 20.77 -7.51 -6.39
CA ASP A 216 22.20 -7.50 -6.75
C ASP A 216 22.40 -7.95 -8.22
N LYS A 217 21.70 -7.35 -9.17
CA LYS A 217 22.14 -7.32 -10.55
C LYS A 217 23.28 -6.32 -10.52
N ASP A 218 24.50 -6.84 -10.65
CA ASP A 218 25.70 -6.06 -10.88
C ASP A 218 25.33 -4.90 -11.82
N ILE A 219 25.41 -3.68 -11.28
CA ILE A 219 24.93 -2.41 -11.85
C ILE A 219 25.50 -2.18 -13.27
N ASP A 220 26.54 -2.92 -13.64
CA ASP A 220 27.28 -2.77 -14.89
C ASP A 220 26.86 -3.69 -16.05
N THR A 221 25.89 -4.62 -15.92
CA THR A 221 25.60 -5.57 -17.04
C THR A 221 24.16 -5.93 -17.37
N ALA A 222 23.14 -5.48 -16.63
CA ALA A 222 21.75 -5.76 -17.00
C ALA A 222 21.15 -4.66 -17.88
N ALA A 223 21.34 -4.76 -19.20
CA ALA A 223 20.55 -3.95 -20.14
C ALA A 223 19.06 -4.32 -19.97
N TYR A 224 18.23 -3.34 -19.63
CA TYR A 224 16.78 -3.52 -19.59
C TYR A 224 16.26 -3.84 -21.00
N SER A 225 15.24 -4.68 -21.10
CA SER A 225 14.52 -4.90 -22.35
C SER A 225 13.73 -3.65 -22.77
N ASP A 226 13.41 -3.55 -24.06
CA ASP A 226 12.59 -2.44 -24.59
C ASP A 226 11.21 -2.38 -23.90
N GLU A 227 10.63 -3.53 -23.55
CA GLU A 227 9.37 -3.63 -22.82
C GLU A 227 9.48 -3.12 -21.38
N GLU A 228 10.56 -3.47 -20.66
CA GLU A 228 10.83 -2.97 -19.31
C GLU A 228 11.07 -1.45 -19.33
N MET A 229 11.82 -0.94 -20.32
CA MET A 229 12.02 0.50 -20.50
C MET A 229 10.71 1.23 -20.79
N ALA A 230 9.87 0.69 -21.68
CA ALA A 230 8.56 1.26 -21.99
C ALA A 230 7.62 1.23 -20.77
N GLY A 231 7.56 0.12 -20.03
CA GLY A 231 6.79 -0.01 -18.80
C GLY A 231 7.25 0.99 -17.72
N TRP A 232 8.56 1.17 -17.57
CA TRP A 232 9.15 2.15 -16.66
C TRP A 232 8.76 3.57 -17.04
N ASN A 233 8.95 3.96 -18.30
CA ASN A 233 8.63 5.31 -18.79
C ASN A 233 7.14 5.64 -18.63
N LEU A 234 6.26 4.65 -18.82
CA LEU A 234 4.83 4.80 -18.56
C LEU A 234 4.54 5.01 -17.07
N ALA A 235 5.06 4.14 -16.20
CA ALA A 235 4.85 4.24 -14.75
C ALA A 235 5.42 5.54 -14.16
N LEU A 236 6.62 5.94 -14.58
CA LEU A 236 7.28 7.16 -14.14
C LEU A 236 6.53 8.38 -14.65
N GLY A 237 6.19 8.39 -15.95
CA GLY A 237 5.40 9.47 -16.55
C GLY A 237 4.03 9.65 -15.88
N MET A 238 3.35 8.56 -15.50
CA MET A 238 2.09 8.63 -14.75
C MET A 238 2.31 9.22 -13.34
N SER A 239 3.34 8.76 -12.64
CA SER A 239 3.69 9.22 -11.29
C SER A 239 4.00 10.72 -11.25
N MET A 240 4.83 11.20 -12.18
CA MET A 240 5.20 12.62 -12.29
C MET A 240 4.03 13.48 -12.74
N SER A 241 3.20 12.99 -13.67
CA SER A 241 1.98 13.71 -14.08
C SER A 241 1.00 13.85 -12.93
N LEU A 242 0.79 12.79 -12.13
CA LEU A 242 -0.10 12.85 -10.98
C LEU A 242 0.46 13.77 -9.88
N LEU A 243 1.77 13.76 -9.64
CA LEU A 243 2.43 14.70 -8.72
C LEU A 243 2.19 16.15 -9.15
N SER A 244 2.47 16.49 -10.41
CA SER A 244 2.26 17.84 -10.96
C SER A 244 0.78 18.27 -10.84
N LEU A 245 -0.16 17.39 -11.17
CA LEU A 245 -1.59 17.65 -11.02
C LEU A 245 -1.99 17.89 -9.56
N MET A 246 -1.54 17.03 -8.63
CA MET A 246 -1.85 17.19 -7.22
C MET A 246 -1.26 18.48 -6.65
N LEU A 247 -0.02 18.85 -7.01
CA LEU A 247 0.58 20.14 -6.64
C LEU A 247 -0.23 21.31 -7.18
N HIS A 248 -0.71 21.24 -8.41
CA HIS A 248 -1.52 22.29 -9.02
C HIS A 248 -2.86 22.54 -8.31
N TYR A 249 -3.50 21.47 -7.80
CA TYR A 249 -4.81 21.56 -7.13
C TYR A 249 -4.72 21.71 -5.60
N ILE A 250 -3.53 21.75 -5.00
CA ILE A 250 -3.39 22.12 -3.58
C ILE A 250 -3.74 23.62 -3.44
N PRO A 251 -4.68 23.99 -2.54
CA PRO A 251 -5.02 25.40 -2.32
C PRO A 251 -3.84 26.23 -1.85
N THR A 252 -3.55 27.34 -2.53
CA THR A 252 -2.43 28.26 -2.19
C THR A 252 -2.86 29.48 -1.39
N LYS A 253 -4.16 29.63 -1.10
CA LYS A 253 -4.71 30.85 -0.47
C LYS A 253 -4.32 31.01 1.00
N SER A 254 -4.07 29.91 1.72
CA SER A 254 -3.59 29.91 3.11
C SER A 254 -2.94 28.57 3.48
N GLU A 255 -2.05 28.58 4.46
CA GLU A 255 -1.42 27.35 4.98
C GLU A 255 -2.45 26.35 5.52
N GLN A 256 -3.47 26.83 6.24
CA GLN A 256 -4.54 25.98 6.78
C GLN A 256 -5.31 25.27 5.66
N SER A 257 -5.67 25.99 4.59
CA SER A 257 -6.35 25.38 3.43
C SER A 257 -5.48 24.37 2.67
N ALA A 258 -4.15 24.51 2.72
CA ALA A 258 -3.24 23.53 2.14
C ALA A 258 -3.16 22.26 3.00
N GLN A 259 -3.17 22.40 4.33
CA GLN A 259 -3.15 21.28 5.28
C GLN A 259 -4.39 20.39 5.16
N ASP A 260 -5.55 20.98 4.91
CA ASP A 260 -6.82 20.26 4.77
C ASP A 260 -6.95 19.57 3.39
N SER A 261 -6.04 19.81 2.45
CA SER A 261 -6.10 19.22 1.11
C SER A 261 -5.87 17.71 1.15
N PRO A 262 -6.74 16.89 0.52
CA PRO A 262 -6.53 15.44 0.43
C PRO A 262 -5.28 15.07 -0.36
N CYS A 263 -4.78 15.96 -1.21
CA CYS A 263 -3.59 15.76 -2.04
C CYS A 263 -2.28 15.79 -1.24
N LEU A 264 -2.23 16.52 -0.12
CA LEU A 264 -0.97 16.83 0.56
C LEU A 264 -0.22 15.58 1.03
N ALA A 265 -0.93 14.60 1.60
CA ALA A 265 -0.33 13.34 2.04
C ALA A 265 0.22 12.51 0.86
N ALA A 266 -0.51 12.50 -0.26
CA ALA A 266 -0.10 11.78 -1.47
C ALA A 266 1.14 12.45 -2.11
N VAL A 267 1.16 13.79 -2.19
CA VAL A 267 2.32 14.57 -2.63
C VAL A 267 3.53 14.28 -1.74
N LYS A 268 3.35 14.33 -0.41
CA LYS A 268 4.42 14.03 0.54
C LYS A 268 5.04 12.65 0.27
N VAL A 269 4.23 11.60 0.13
CA VAL A 269 4.73 10.23 -0.12
C VAL A 269 5.55 10.16 -1.41
N THR A 270 5.10 10.82 -2.48
CA THR A 270 5.85 10.87 -3.75
C THR A 270 7.17 11.62 -3.60
N LEU A 271 7.17 12.77 -2.90
CA LEU A 271 8.38 13.57 -2.66
C LEU A 271 9.37 12.80 -1.78
N ASP A 272 8.90 12.15 -0.70
CA ASP A 272 9.73 11.31 0.16
C ASP A 272 10.38 10.19 -0.65
N TRP A 273 9.70 9.60 -1.65
CA TRP A 273 10.30 8.62 -2.55
C TRP A 273 11.37 9.23 -3.48
N LEU A 274 11.10 10.40 -4.07
CA LEU A 274 12.03 11.11 -4.96
C LEU A 274 13.33 11.50 -4.24
N THR A 275 13.25 11.96 -2.98
CA THR A 275 14.45 12.38 -2.22
C THR A 275 15.42 11.24 -1.95
N HIS A 276 14.95 9.99 -1.97
CA HIS A 276 15.81 8.81 -1.82
C HIS A 276 16.42 8.32 -3.14
N ARG A 277 16.12 8.99 -4.27
CA ARG A 277 16.53 8.57 -5.63
C ARG A 277 16.96 9.76 -6.50
N PRO A 278 18.06 10.44 -6.16
CA PRO A 278 18.50 11.65 -6.86
C PRO A 278 18.78 11.44 -8.36
N ASN A 279 19.24 10.25 -8.75
CA ASN A 279 19.54 9.93 -10.16
C ASN A 279 18.30 9.94 -11.07
N LEU A 280 17.08 9.89 -10.51
CA LEU A 280 15.86 9.95 -11.32
C LEU A 280 15.72 11.27 -12.07
N PHE A 281 16.26 12.37 -11.54
CA PHE A 281 16.18 13.68 -12.19
C PHE A 281 16.98 13.76 -13.50
N GLU A 282 17.83 12.76 -13.77
CA GLU A 282 18.58 12.62 -15.03
C GLU A 282 17.83 11.79 -16.09
N GLU A 283 16.70 11.17 -15.74
CA GLU A 283 15.89 10.38 -16.68
C GLU A 283 15.21 11.30 -17.70
N GLU A 284 15.29 10.94 -19.00
CA GLU A 284 14.68 11.69 -20.11
C GLU A 284 13.19 11.96 -19.89
N THR A 285 12.46 10.97 -19.35
CA THR A 285 11.02 11.10 -19.04
C THR A 285 10.71 12.27 -18.10
N ILE A 286 11.64 12.63 -17.20
CA ILE A 286 11.51 13.79 -16.29
C ILE A 286 12.03 15.07 -16.96
N MET A 287 13.14 14.99 -17.68
CA MET A 287 13.74 16.15 -18.35
C MET A 287 12.85 16.76 -19.44
N ASP A 288 12.12 15.93 -20.20
CA ASP A 288 11.27 16.38 -21.31
C ASP A 288 10.01 17.13 -20.84
N LYS A 289 9.63 16.97 -19.57
CA LYS A 289 8.47 17.63 -18.93
C LYS A 289 8.80 17.96 -17.47
N PRO A 290 9.57 19.02 -17.20
CA PRO A 290 9.89 19.42 -15.83
C PRO A 290 8.60 19.72 -15.06
N LEU A 291 8.57 19.27 -13.78
CA LEU A 291 7.44 19.35 -12.85
C LEU A 291 6.84 20.75 -12.73
#